data_AF-A0A6F8TFX9-F1
#
_entry.id   AF-A0A6F8TFX9-F1
#
_cell.length_a   1.000
_cell.length_b   1.000
_cell.length_c   1.000
_cell.angle_alpha   90.00
_cell.angle_beta   90.00
_cell.angle_gamma   90.00
#
_symmetry.space_group_name_H-M   'P 1'
#
loop_
_entity.id
_entity.type
_entity.pdbx_description
1 polymer ?
#
loop_
_entity_poly.entity_id
_entity_poly.type
_entity_poly.pdbx_seq_one_letter_code
_entity_poly.pdbx_strand_id
1 'polypeptide(L)'
;MAGHLSIADNVTLTGMSMVTKNISEAGTYSSGTGLFENNHWKKTIVRLRQLADVPLTQITKRLDHIQAQIESLESTFNLRK
;
A
#
# COMPACT_ATOMS: atom_id res chain seq x y z
N MET A 1 -8.15 -15.69 -15.08
CA MET A 1 -9.04 -15.74 -13.89
C MET A 1 -8.92 -17.11 -13.25
N ALA A 2 -9.00 -17.21 -11.93
CA ALA A 2 -9.15 -18.51 -11.28
C ALA A 2 -10.56 -19.08 -11.52
N GLY A 3 -10.74 -20.39 -11.33
CA GLY A 3 -12.06 -21.03 -11.36
C GLY A 3 -12.91 -20.69 -10.13
N HIS A 4 -14.22 -20.95 -10.19
CA HIS A 4 -15.17 -20.78 -9.08
C HIS A 4 -15.24 -19.34 -8.53
N LEU A 5 -15.25 -18.35 -9.42
CA LEU A 5 -15.40 -16.94 -9.05
C LEU A 5 -16.74 -16.38 -9.53
N SER A 6 -17.31 -15.47 -8.74
CA SER A 6 -18.44 -14.62 -9.13
C SER A 6 -17.95 -13.21 -9.42
N ILE A 7 -18.36 -12.65 -10.55
CA ILE A 7 -18.06 -11.28 -10.96
C ILE A 7 -19.38 -10.56 -11.18
N ALA A 8 -19.55 -9.42 -10.52
CA ALA A 8 -20.72 -8.58 -10.63
C ALA A 8 -20.88 -7.98 -12.03
N ASP A 9 -22.09 -7.57 -12.36
CA ASP A 9 -22.38 -6.85 -13.60
C ASP A 9 -21.60 -5.52 -13.65
N ASN A 10 -21.29 -5.05 -14.86
CA ASN A 10 -20.58 -3.80 -15.11
C ASN A 10 -19.15 -3.75 -14.52
N VAL A 11 -18.47 -4.89 -14.46
CA VAL A 11 -17.04 -4.97 -14.13
C VAL A 11 -16.19 -4.87 -15.39
N THR A 12 -15.23 -3.97 -15.38
CA THR A 12 -14.16 -3.85 -16.39
C THR A 12 -12.84 -4.31 -15.80
N LEU A 13 -12.10 -5.14 -16.53
CA LEU A 13 -10.76 -5.58 -16.15
C LEU A 13 -9.75 -5.05 -17.16
N THR A 14 -8.71 -4.36 -16.68
CA THR A 14 -7.65 -3.85 -17.56
C THR A 14 -6.70 -4.98 -17.99
N GLY A 15 -5.86 -4.71 -19.01
CA GLY A 15 -4.95 -5.69 -19.57
C GLY A 15 -4.06 -6.37 -18.52
N MET A 16 -3.80 -7.67 -18.70
CA MET A 16 -3.00 -8.50 -17.78
C MET A 16 -3.52 -8.58 -16.34
N SER A 17 -4.81 -8.28 -16.11
CA SER A 17 -5.43 -8.45 -14.81
C SER A 17 -5.58 -9.92 -14.41
N MET A 18 -5.14 -10.27 -13.20
CA MET A 18 -5.31 -11.59 -12.61
C MET A 18 -6.32 -11.56 -11.47
N VAL A 19 -7.53 -12.07 -11.71
CA VAL A 19 -8.59 -12.17 -10.72
C VAL A 19 -8.51 -13.50 -9.97
N THR A 20 -8.34 -13.44 -8.65
CA THR A 20 -8.22 -14.60 -7.74
C THR A 20 -9.30 -14.65 -6.65
N LYS A 21 -10.17 -13.63 -6.58
CA LYS A 21 -11.28 -13.51 -5.61
C LYS A 21 -12.53 -12.97 -6.32
N ASN A 22 -13.70 -13.18 -5.70
CA ASN A 22 -14.96 -12.63 -6.20
C ASN A 22 -14.88 -11.09 -6.29
N ILE A 23 -15.56 -10.53 -7.29
CA ILE A 23 -15.76 -9.09 -7.45
C ILE A 23 -17.26 -8.85 -7.31
N SER A 24 -17.69 -8.28 -6.19
CA SER A 24 -19.11 -8.08 -5.86
C SER A 24 -19.65 -6.71 -6.27
N GLU A 25 -18.78 -5.80 -6.70
CA GLU A 25 -19.13 -4.41 -7.00
C GLU A 25 -18.78 -4.09 -8.45
N ALA A 26 -19.64 -3.31 -9.11
CA ALA A 26 -19.36 -2.78 -10.44
C ALA A 26 -18.17 -1.81 -10.38
N GLY A 27 -17.34 -1.79 -11.42
CA GLY A 27 -16.17 -0.90 -11.45
C GLY A 27 -15.05 -1.38 -12.36
N THR A 28 -13.94 -0.65 -12.35
CA THR A 28 -12.73 -1.02 -13.10
C THR A 28 -11.66 -1.52 -12.16
N TYR A 29 -11.18 -2.75 -12.39
CA TYR A 29 -10.14 -3.39 -11.59
C TYR A 29 -8.89 -3.63 -12.43
N SER A 30 -7.72 -3.52 -11.80
CA SER A 30 -6.42 -3.66 -12.44
C SER A 30 -5.47 -4.48 -11.57
N SER A 31 -4.51 -5.17 -12.20
CA SER A 31 -3.39 -5.78 -11.48
C SER A 31 -2.10 -5.71 -12.30
N GLY A 32 -0.99 -6.05 -11.65
CA GLY A 32 0.34 -5.98 -12.27
C GLY A 32 1.05 -4.68 -11.91
N THR A 33 2.36 -4.67 -12.15
CA THR A 33 3.24 -3.56 -11.75
C THR A 33 3.49 -2.57 -12.89
N GLY A 34 3.00 -2.84 -14.10
CA GLY A 34 3.37 -2.10 -15.31
C GLY A 34 4.75 -2.48 -15.83
N LEU A 35 5.21 -1.73 -16.84
CA LEU A 35 6.49 -1.95 -17.53
C LEU A 35 7.59 -1.08 -16.92
N PHE A 36 8.77 -1.68 -16.71
CA PHE A 36 9.99 -1.00 -16.28
C PHE A 36 11.17 -1.42 -17.17
N GLU A 37 12.17 -0.54 -17.33
CA GLU A 37 13.48 -0.93 -17.86
C GLU A 37 14.13 -1.99 -16.94
N ASN A 38 14.93 -2.90 -17.49
CA ASN A 38 15.38 -4.11 -16.79
C ASN A 38 16.16 -3.83 -15.49
N ASN A 39 17.08 -2.86 -15.49
CA ASN A 39 17.84 -2.51 -14.29
C ASN A 39 16.95 -1.87 -13.23
N HIS A 40 15.99 -1.03 -13.64
CA HIS A 40 14.99 -0.50 -12.73
C HIS A 40 14.12 -1.63 -12.16
N TRP A 41 13.62 -2.54 -13.00
CA TRP A 41 12.83 -3.68 -12.58
C TRP A 41 13.55 -4.53 -11.53
N LYS A 42 14.83 -4.86 -11.75
CA LYS A 42 15.66 -5.60 -10.78
C LYS A 42 15.71 -4.92 -9.41
N LYS A 43 15.90 -3.60 -9.38
CA LYS A 43 15.91 -2.83 -8.11
C LYS A 43 14.54 -2.85 -7.44
N THR A 44 13.47 -2.69 -8.23
CA THR A 44 12.09 -2.69 -7.72
C THR A 44 11.71 -4.03 -7.11
N ILE A 45 12.01 -5.15 -7.75
CA ILE A 45 11.66 -6.48 -7.21
C ILE A 45 12.41 -6.81 -5.91
N VAL A 46 13.65 -6.34 -5.75
CA VAL A 46 14.41 -6.51 -4.50
C VAL A 46 13.75 -5.71 -3.39
N ARG A 47 13.36 -4.46 -3.65
CA ARG A 47 12.64 -3.62 -2.68
C ARG A 47 11.29 -4.21 -2.30
N LEU A 48 10.54 -4.73 -3.28
CA LEU A 48 9.25 -5.39 -3.01
C LEU A 48 9.41 -6.65 -2.15
N ARG A 49 10.49 -7.43 -2.34
CA ARG A 49 10.81 -8.57 -1.48
C ARG A 49 11.10 -8.13 -0.04
N GLN A 50 11.92 -7.09 0.11
CA GLN A 50 12.27 -6.53 1.42
C GLN A 50 11.07 -5.87 2.13
N LEU A 51 10.05 -5.44 1.38
CA LEU A 51 8.87 -4.77 1.93
C LEU A 51 8.14 -5.60 2.99
N ALA A 52 8.19 -6.93 2.88
CA ALA A 52 7.62 -7.83 3.88
C ALA A 52 8.26 -7.67 5.27
N ASP A 53 9.53 -7.28 5.32
CA ASP A 53 10.31 -7.11 6.55
C ASP A 53 10.26 -5.66 7.07
N VAL A 54 9.66 -4.73 6.31
CA VAL A 54 9.55 -3.32 6.72
C VAL A 54 8.21 -3.09 7.44
N PRO A 55 8.20 -2.76 8.75
CA PRO A 55 6.96 -2.58 9.50
C PRO A 55 6.39 -1.16 9.28
N LEU A 56 5.96 -0.87 8.03
CA LEU A 56 5.53 0.48 7.60
C LEU A 56 4.46 1.09 8.52
N THR A 57 3.46 0.32 8.93
CA THR A 57 2.39 0.79 9.83
C THR A 57 2.89 1.09 11.24
N GLN A 58 3.93 0.39 11.70
CA GLN A 58 4.55 0.69 12.99
C GLN A 58 5.44 1.92 12.91
N ILE A 59 6.10 2.13 11.76
CA ILE A 59 6.88 3.33 11.50
C ILE A 59 5.97 4.56 11.57
N THR A 60 4.81 4.56 10.88
CA THR A 60 3.87 5.69 10.95
C THR A 60 3.37 5.94 12.37
N LYS A 61 2.97 4.89 13.10
CA LYS A 61 2.57 5.02 14.52
C LYS A 61 3.67 5.59 15.41
N ARG A 62 4.92 5.21 15.16
CA ARG A 62 6.07 5.76 15.91
C ARG A 62 6.30 7.23 15.58
N LEU A 63 6.13 7.63 14.33
CA LEU A 63 6.20 9.04 13.94
C LEU A 63 5.11 9.86 14.65
N ASP A 64 3.87 9.37 14.66
CA ASP A 64 2.77 10.03 15.39
C ASP A 64 3.06 10.14 16.89
N HIS A 65 3.64 9.10 17.48
CA HIS A 65 4.03 9.11 18.88
C HIS A 65 5.13 10.13 19.18
N ILE A 66 6.18 10.16 18.35
CA ILE A 66 7.27 11.14 18.47
C ILE A 66 6.73 12.56 18.32
N GLN A 67 5.82 12.79 17.36
CA GLN A 67 5.16 14.07 17.15
C GLN A 67 4.40 14.53 18.41
N ALA A 68 3.59 13.65 19.01
CA ALA A 68 2.87 13.96 20.25
C ALA A 68 3.81 14.25 21.43
N GLN A 69 4.96 13.57 21.51
CA GLN A 69 5.98 13.86 22.54
C GLN A 69 6.60 15.24 22.35
N ILE A 70 6.88 15.63 21.10
CA ILE A 70 7.40 16.97 20.77
C ILE A 70 6.38 18.04 21.17
N GLU A 71 5.11 17.89 20.79
CA GLU A 71 4.04 18.84 21.11
C GLU A 71 3.85 19.00 22.63
N SER A 72 3.91 17.89 23.37
CA SER A 72 3.84 17.90 24.84
C SER A 72 5.03 18.65 25.46
N LEU A 73 6.24 18.48 24.92
CA LEU A 73 7.43 19.18 25.40
C LEU A 73 7.33 20.69 25.12
N GLU A 74 6.95 21.08 23.90
CA GLU A 74 6.79 22.48 23.51
C GLU A 74 5.75 23.20 24.40
N SER A 75 4.61 22.56 24.67
CA SER A 75 3.60 23.08 25.60
C SER A 75 4.20 23.27 27.01
N THR A 76 4.97 22.30 27.49
CA THR A 76 5.61 22.37 28.82
C THR A 76 6.62 23.51 28.90
N PHE A 77 7.40 23.77 27.85
CA PHE A 77 8.36 24.89 27.83
C PHE A 77 7.67 26.25 27.71
N ASN A 78 6.59 26.34 26.92
CA ASN A 78 5.81 27.58 26.80
C ASN A 78 5.08 27.97 28.10
N LEU A 79 4.68 26.99 28.92
CA LEU A 79 4.07 27.24 30.23
C LEU A 79 5.07 27.73 31.31
N ARG A 80 6.38 27.57 31.08
CA ARG A 80 7.43 27.97 32.03
C ARG A 80 8.04 29.33 31.71
N LYS A 81 7.61 29.98 30.64
CA LYS A 81 8.07 31.29 30.18
C LYS A 81 7.04 32.36 30.52
#